data_AF-A0A0S8JIX4-F1
#
_entry.id   AF-A0A0S8JIX4-F1
#
_cell.length_a   1.000
_cell.length_b   1.000
_cell.length_c   1.000
_cell.angle_alpha   90.00
_cell.angle_beta   90.00
_cell.angle_gamma   90.00
#
_symmetry.space_group_name_H-M   'P 1'
#
loop_
_entity.id
_entity.type
_entity.pdbx_description
1 polymer ?
#
loop_
_entity_poly.entity_id
_entity_poly.type
_entity_poly.pdbx_seq_one_letter_code
_entity_poly.pdbx_strand_id
1 'polypeptide(L)'
;MRIDPTPDDDVETGGYLVLLGEQFTSLDFRYFDGYEWLEEWFDETQVPEVIEFSLTISDPLERENPMNLTRLVVLPTATLVNDAAFAATEDLAGSEAGGETSPGATETPEQTGSGASPEP
;
A
#
# COMPACT_ATOMS: atom_id res chain seq x y z
N MET A 1 25.14 -3.64 -1.09
CA MET A 1 23.76 -3.45 -0.62
C MET A 1 23.32 -4.71 0.11
N ARG A 2 22.65 -4.60 1.27
CA ARG A 2 21.95 -5.73 1.91
C ARG A 2 20.52 -5.77 1.38
N ILE A 3 20.02 -6.95 1.05
CA ILE A 3 18.62 -7.19 0.75
C ILE A 3 18.10 -8.14 1.82
N ASP A 4 17.09 -7.72 2.56
CA ASP A 4 16.43 -8.56 3.56
C ASP A 4 15.00 -8.89 3.12
N PRO A 5 14.66 -10.16 2.83
CA PRO A 5 13.29 -10.54 2.47
C PRO A 5 12.36 -10.66 3.68
N THR A 6 12.90 -10.71 4.90
CA THR A 6 12.17 -10.87 6.16
C THR A 6 12.71 -9.87 7.18
N PRO A 7 12.54 -8.56 6.98
CA PRO A 7 12.97 -7.56 7.94
C PRO A 7 12.23 -7.78 9.27
N ASP A 8 13.01 -8.02 10.31
CA ASP A 8 12.58 -8.08 11.71
C ASP A 8 13.42 -7.08 12.54
N ASP A 9 13.26 -7.10 13.87
CA ASP A 9 13.97 -6.16 14.76
C ASP A 9 15.48 -6.50 14.93
N ASP A 10 15.99 -7.58 14.33
CA ASP A 10 17.42 -7.94 14.37
C ASP A 10 18.21 -7.25 13.24
N VAL A 11 18.81 -6.11 13.57
CA VAL A 11 19.67 -5.36 12.64
C VAL A 11 20.97 -6.09 12.28
N GLU A 12 21.44 -7.04 13.08
CA GLU A 12 22.73 -7.73 12.90
C GLU A 12 22.60 -9.01 12.05
N THR A 13 21.48 -9.73 12.18
CA THR A 13 21.23 -11.00 11.49
C THR A 13 20.26 -10.83 10.32
N GLY A 14 20.40 -11.63 9.26
CA GLY A 14 19.43 -11.67 8.14
C GLY A 14 19.97 -11.16 6.80
N GLY A 15 19.14 -11.31 5.78
CA GLY A 15 19.40 -10.86 4.41
C GLY A 15 20.63 -11.44 3.72
N TYR A 16 20.99 -10.84 2.59
CA TYR A 16 22.21 -11.17 1.83
C TYR A 16 22.81 -9.94 1.17
N LEU A 17 24.13 -9.96 0.96
CA LEU A 17 24.87 -8.87 0.33
C LEU A 17 24.95 -9.03 -1.19
N VAL A 18 24.58 -7.98 -1.90
CA VAL A 18 24.73 -7.85 -3.36
C VAL A 18 25.73 -6.73 -3.67
N LEU A 19 26.70 -7.05 -4.54
CA LEU A 19 27.60 -6.08 -5.16
C LEU A 19 26.83 -5.34 -6.26
N LEU A 20 26.58 -4.04 -6.07
CA LEU A 20 25.86 -3.22 -7.05
C LEU A 20 26.74 -2.75 -8.22
N GLY A 21 28.06 -2.80 -8.05
CA GLY A 21 29.06 -2.35 -9.00
C GLY A 21 30.38 -2.05 -8.28
N GLU A 22 31.42 -1.78 -9.07
CA GLU A 22 32.74 -1.38 -8.58
C GLU A 22 32.89 0.14 -8.66
N GLN A 23 33.83 0.70 -7.89
CA GLN A 23 34.32 2.08 -8.03
C GLN A 23 33.30 3.20 -7.72
N PHE A 24 32.25 2.88 -6.98
CA PHE A 24 31.41 3.88 -6.33
C PHE A 24 32.19 4.59 -5.22
N THR A 25 32.16 5.92 -5.22
CA THR A 25 32.89 6.76 -4.26
C THR A 25 31.98 7.58 -3.36
N SER A 26 30.78 7.94 -3.82
CA SER A 26 29.71 8.46 -2.96
C SER A 26 28.36 7.91 -3.39
N LEU A 27 27.44 7.79 -2.43
CA LEU A 27 26.03 7.55 -2.63
C LEU A 27 25.29 8.44 -1.64
N ASP A 28 24.60 9.44 -2.16
CA ASP A 28 24.01 10.55 -1.42
C ASP A 28 22.49 10.56 -1.66
N PHE A 29 21.71 10.86 -0.62
CA PHE A 29 20.24 10.87 -0.66
C PHE A 29 19.69 12.21 -0.21
N ARG A 30 18.55 12.61 -0.80
CA ARG A 30 17.72 13.72 -0.34
C ARG A 30 16.25 13.34 -0.48
N TYR A 31 15.41 13.87 0.39
CA TYR A 31 14.02 13.46 0.56
C TYR A 31 13.10 14.68 0.44
N PHE A 32 12.04 14.58 -0.34
CA PHE A 32 11.04 15.65 -0.50
C PHE A 32 9.80 15.35 0.33
N ASP A 33 9.43 16.25 1.24
CA ASP A 33 8.30 16.11 2.17
C ASP A 33 6.98 16.70 1.64
N GLY A 34 6.96 17.16 0.39
CA GLY A 34 5.86 17.92 -0.22
C GLY A 34 6.09 19.45 -0.23
N TYR A 35 7.04 19.95 0.57
CA TYR A 35 7.33 21.37 0.76
C TYR A 35 8.80 21.72 0.49
N GLU A 36 9.74 20.98 1.08
CA GLU A 36 11.18 21.20 0.97
C GLU A 36 11.98 19.89 0.85
N TRP A 37 13.29 20.04 0.60
CA TRP A 37 14.22 18.92 0.43
C TRP A 37 15.10 18.75 1.66
N LEU A 38 14.93 17.63 2.35
CA LEU A 38 15.64 17.24 3.55
C LEU A 38 16.84 16.33 3.23
N GLU A 39 17.91 16.43 4.02
CA GLU A 39 19.09 15.55 3.92
C GLU A 39 18.90 14.23 4.68
N GLU A 40 18.05 14.22 5.70
CA GLU A 40 17.70 13.06 6.52
C GLU A 40 16.18 12.96 6.65
N TRP A 41 15.64 11.74 6.77
CA TRP A 41 14.20 11.50 6.94
C TRP A 41 13.93 10.94 8.33
N PHE A 42 13.07 11.62 9.10
CA PHE A 42 12.75 11.29 10.49
C PHE A 42 11.27 10.95 10.73
N ASP A 43 10.42 11.05 9.70
CA ASP A 43 8.99 10.77 9.85
C ASP A 43 8.73 9.27 9.71
N GLU A 44 8.37 8.63 10.82
CA GLU A 44 8.02 7.20 10.90
C GLU A 44 6.57 6.92 10.47
N THR A 45 5.75 7.96 10.27
CA THR A 45 4.31 7.84 9.96
C THR A 45 3.99 7.96 8.47
N GLN A 46 4.89 8.58 7.70
CA GLN A 46 4.75 8.76 6.25
C GLN A 46 6.10 8.59 5.54
N VAL A 47 6.03 8.09 4.30
CA VAL A 47 7.17 8.04 3.38
C VAL A 47 7.32 9.37 2.64
N PRO A 48 8.53 9.77 2.23
CA PRO A 48 8.73 10.97 1.41
C PRO A 48 8.00 10.84 0.06
N GLU A 49 7.52 11.96 -0.49
CA GLU A 49 6.86 11.96 -1.81
C GLU A 49 7.85 11.65 -2.94
N VAL A 50 9.08 12.15 -2.83
CA VAL A 50 10.15 11.94 -3.80
C VAL A 50 11.47 11.70 -3.08
N ILE A 51 12.25 10.74 -3.57
CA ILE A 51 13.65 10.53 -3.18
C ILE A 51 14.54 10.94 -4.35
N GLU A 52 15.48 11.83 -4.10
CA GLU A 52 16.64 12.07 -4.96
C GLU A 52 17.78 11.18 -4.45
N PHE A 53 18.42 10.43 -5.35
CA PHE A 53 19.71 9.82 -5.06
C PHE A 53 20.74 10.25 -6.10
N SER A 54 21.96 10.50 -5.63
CA SER A 54 23.13 10.78 -6.45
C SER A 54 24.23 9.76 -6.20
N LEU A 55 24.83 9.27 -7.27
CA LEU A 55 25.89 8.27 -7.26
C LEU A 55 27.12 8.82 -7.98
N THR A 56 28.26 8.84 -7.30
CA THR A 56 29.56 9.19 -7.89
C THR A 56 30.33 7.92 -8.21
N ILE A 57 30.80 7.80 -9.46
CA ILE A 57 31.60 6.67 -9.96
C ILE A 57 32.93 7.20 -10.47
N SER A 58 34.04 6.69 -9.93
CA SER A 58 35.39 7.03 -10.41
C SER A 58 35.74 6.27 -11.70
N ASP A 59 36.58 6.87 -12.54
CA ASP A 59 37.20 6.19 -13.67
C ASP A 59 38.41 5.37 -13.16
N PRO A 60 38.51 4.05 -13.45
CA PRO A 60 39.65 3.22 -13.02
C PRO A 60 40.99 3.67 -13.61
N LEU A 61 40.96 4.49 -14.66
CA LEU A 61 42.12 5.01 -15.35
C LEU A 61 42.44 6.46 -14.93
N GLU A 62 41.88 6.91 -13.81
CA GLU A 62 42.12 8.22 -13.19
C GLU A 62 41.95 9.41 -14.16
N ARG A 63 41.10 9.27 -15.19
CA ARG A 63 40.69 10.41 -16.00
C ARG A 63 39.95 11.38 -15.08
N GLU A 64 40.39 12.64 -15.06
CA GLU A 64 40.15 13.63 -13.99
C GLU A 64 38.69 14.11 -13.80
N ASN A 65 37.68 13.36 -14.29
CA ASN A 65 36.29 13.74 -14.23
C ASN A 65 35.40 12.52 -13.86
N PRO A 66 34.96 12.37 -12.60
CA PRO A 66 34.10 11.27 -12.19
C PRO A 66 32.72 11.36 -12.83
N MET A 67 32.10 10.19 -13.08
CA MET A 67 30.73 10.13 -13.56
C MET A 67 29.78 10.38 -12.39
N ASN A 68 28.85 11.32 -12.56
CA ASN A 68 27.81 11.64 -11.60
C ASN A 68 26.45 11.23 -12.19
N LEU A 69 25.71 10.39 -11.46
CA LEU A 69 24.36 9.95 -11.83
C LEU A 69 23.36 10.40 -10.76
N THR A 70 22.48 11.33 -11.10
CA THR A 70 21.35 11.74 -10.25
C THR A 70 20.04 11.17 -10.79
N ARG A 71 19.18 10.70 -9.88
CA ARG A 71 17.86 10.15 -10.19
C ARG A 71 16.83 10.57 -9.15
N LEU A 72 15.63 10.87 -9.63
CA LEU A 72 14.44 11.13 -8.83
C LEU A 72 13.53 9.90 -8.89
N VAL A 73 13.04 9.47 -7.74
CA VAL A 73 12.10 8.36 -7.57
C VAL A 73 10.88 8.91 -6.85
N VAL A 74 9.75 8.99 -7.55
CA VAL A 74 8.47 9.38 -6.95
C VAL A 74 7.89 8.15 -6.26
N LEU A 75 7.53 8.26 -4.98
CA LEU A 75 6.87 7.18 -4.24
C LEU A 75 5.35 7.31 -4.38
N PRO A 76 4.61 6.20 -4.58
CA PRO A 76 3.15 6.23 -4.57
C PRO A 76 2.66 6.50 -3.15
N THR A 77 1.69 7.40 -3.00
CA THR A 77 1.05 7.70 -1.71
C THR A 77 0.38 6.43 -1.16
N ALA A 78 0.99 5.82 -0.14
CA ALA A 78 0.44 4.64 0.50
C ALA A 78 -0.69 5.04 1.46
N THR A 79 -1.92 4.67 1.14
CA THR A 79 -3.02 4.79 2.10
C THR A 79 -2.86 3.72 3.18
N LEU A 80 -2.62 4.13 4.42
CA LEU A 80 -2.59 3.22 5.58
C LEU A 80 -3.96 2.52 5.73
N VAL A 81 -4.00 1.24 5.39
CA VAL A 81 -5.17 0.39 5.63
C VAL A 81 -5.08 -0.15 7.06
N ASN A 82 -5.72 0.55 8.01
CA ASN A 82 -5.81 0.10 9.40
C ASN A 82 -6.45 -1.30 9.48
N ASP A 83 -5.94 -2.19 10.35
CA ASP A 83 -6.44 -3.57 10.53
C ASP A 83 -7.96 -3.67 10.78
N ALA A 84 -8.57 -2.63 11.36
CA ALA A 84 -10.01 -2.53 11.54
C ALA A 84 -10.81 -2.65 10.22
N ALA A 85 -10.23 -2.28 9.07
CA ALA A 85 -10.84 -2.44 7.75
C ALA A 85 -10.85 -3.91 7.27
N PHE A 86 -9.84 -4.70 7.63
CA PHE A 86 -9.83 -6.13 7.34
C PHE A 86 -10.83 -6.90 8.22
N ALA A 87 -10.84 -6.63 9.53
CA ALA A 87 -11.79 -7.25 10.46
C ALA A 87 -13.27 -7.01 10.09
N ALA A 88 -13.60 -5.84 9.53
CA ALA A 88 -14.95 -5.51 9.06
C ALA A 88 -15.41 -6.30 7.82
N THR A 89 -14.51 -7.03 7.15
CA THR A 89 -14.83 -7.80 5.93
C THR A 89 -15.20 -9.26 6.24
N GLU A 90 -14.84 -9.79 7.41
CA GLU A 90 -15.11 -11.19 7.79
C GLU A 90 -16.50 -11.39 8.42
N ASP A 91 -17.10 -10.37 9.02
CA ASP A 91 -18.41 -10.45 9.70
C ASP A 91 -19.59 -10.69 8.73
N LEU A 92 -19.43 -10.34 7.44
CA LEU A 92 -20.46 -10.49 6.40
C LEU A 92 -20.54 -11.90 5.78
N ALA A 93 -19.66 -12.82 6.15
CA ALA A 93 -19.67 -14.22 5.66
C ALA A 93 -20.40 -15.20 6.62
N GLY A 94 -20.94 -14.72 7.74
CA GLY A 94 -21.36 -15.51 8.89
C GLY A 94 -22.86 -15.63 9.17
N SER A 95 -23.75 -15.34 8.21
CA SER A 95 -25.21 -15.51 8.32
C SER A 95 -25.84 -15.51 6.91
N GLU A 96 -26.77 -16.40 6.52
CA GLU A 96 -27.56 -17.38 7.27
C GLU A 96 -27.59 -18.74 6.54
N ALA A 97 -27.58 -19.84 7.30
CA ALA A 97 -27.92 -21.17 6.78
C ALA A 97 -28.95 -21.82 7.71
N GLY A 98 -30.23 -21.85 7.30
CA GLY A 98 -31.24 -22.65 7.99
C GLY A 98 -32.71 -22.28 7.78
N GLY A 99 -33.41 -23.11 7.01
CA GLY A 99 -34.77 -23.51 7.39
C GLY A 99 -35.95 -22.84 6.69
N GLU A 100 -36.30 -23.30 5.49
CA GLU A 100 -37.68 -23.25 5.03
C GLU A 100 -38.59 -24.08 5.96
N THR A 101 -39.73 -23.52 6.40
CA THR A 101 -41.04 -24.21 6.42
C THR A 101 -42.17 -23.20 6.60
N SER A 102 -43.32 -23.49 6.00
CA SER A 102 -44.50 -22.62 5.85
C SER A 102 -45.72 -23.53 5.59
N PRO A 103 -46.99 -23.09 5.70
CA PRO A 103 -47.63 -22.17 6.66
C PRO A 103 -48.92 -22.78 7.30
N GLY A 104 -49.56 -22.04 8.22
CA GLY A 104 -50.96 -22.26 8.63
C GLY A 104 -51.33 -21.46 9.89
N ALA A 105 -52.53 -20.87 10.03
CA ALA A 105 -53.65 -20.74 9.10
C ALA A 105 -54.51 -19.49 9.45
N THR A 106 -55.29 -19.01 8.46
CA THR A 106 -56.65 -18.42 8.50
C THR A 106 -57.11 -17.72 9.80
N GLU A 107 -57.58 -16.46 9.78
CA GLU A 107 -58.97 -16.09 9.42
C GLU A 107 -59.13 -14.66 8.85
N THR A 108 -60.28 -14.41 8.19
CA THR A 108 -60.67 -13.16 7.49
C THR A 108 -62.12 -12.80 7.88
N PRO A 109 -62.42 -11.53 8.24
CA PRO A 109 -63.41 -10.71 7.49
C PRO A 109 -63.13 -9.18 7.55
N GLU A 110 -63.76 -8.26 6.80
CA GLU A 110 -64.29 -8.20 5.41
C GLU A 110 -64.65 -6.70 5.16
N GLN A 111 -64.42 -6.13 3.96
CA GLN A 111 -65.17 -4.96 3.46
C GLN A 111 -64.99 -4.64 1.95
N THR A 112 -65.88 -5.19 1.12
CA THR A 112 -66.72 -4.52 0.09
C THR A 112 -66.19 -3.35 -0.78
N GLY A 113 -66.36 -3.47 -2.12
CA GLY A 113 -66.58 -2.33 -3.05
C GLY A 113 -65.68 -2.29 -4.30
N SER A 114 -65.82 -3.17 -5.29
CA SER A 114 -66.77 -3.10 -6.43
C SER A 114 -66.48 -2.00 -7.48
N GLY A 115 -66.02 -2.37 -8.70
CA GLY A 115 -65.74 -1.42 -9.79
C GLY A 115 -65.09 -2.01 -11.07
N ALA A 116 -65.90 -2.66 -11.90
CA ALA A 116 -65.70 -3.20 -13.27
C ALA A 116 -64.40 -2.99 -14.11
N SER A 117 -64.05 -4.05 -14.85
CA SER A 117 -63.13 -4.15 -16.02
C SER A 117 -63.93 -3.97 -17.36
N PRO A 118 -63.38 -4.01 -18.61
CA PRO A 118 -61.99 -4.30 -19.04
C PRO A 118 -61.40 -3.42 -20.19
N GLU A 119 -60.21 -3.85 -20.65
CA GLU A 119 -59.45 -3.64 -21.93
C GLU A 119 -60.23 -3.33 -23.24
N PRO A 120 -59.54 -2.95 -24.37
CA PRO A 120 -58.09 -3.00 -24.63
C PRO A 120 -57.38 -1.66 -24.97
#